data_AF-A0A417YV12-F1
#
_entry.id   AF-A0A417YV12-F1
#
_cell.length_a   1.000
_cell.length_b   1.000
_cell.length_c   1.000
_cell.angle_alpha   90.00
_cell.angle_beta   90.00
_cell.angle_gamma   90.00
#
_symmetry.space_group_name_H-M   'P 1'
#
loop_
_entity.id
_entity.type
_entity.pdbx_description
1 polymer ?
#
loop_
_entity_poly.entity_id
_entity_poly.type
_entity_poly.pdbx_seq_one_letter_code
_entity_poly.pdbx_strand_id
1 'polypeptide(L)' 'MKRLLNQDIFYLKNNMEDRDLHGDSFMDGQRSRQLVAPTDGRGRWFKWKLEAGRETNGYQGEE' A
#
# COMPACT_ATOMS: atom_id res chain seq x y z
N MET A 1 14.92 -14.50 -6.63
CA MET A 1 14.29 -13.60 -5.64
C MET A 1 13.64 -14.46 -4.56
N LYS A 2 14.11 -14.42 -3.31
CA LYS A 2 13.49 -15.16 -2.18
C LYS A 2 12.21 -14.42 -1.77
N ARG A 3 11.05 -15.08 -1.80
CA ARG A 3 9.78 -14.53 -1.29
C ARG A 3 9.82 -14.58 0.24
N LEU A 4 9.62 -13.44 0.88
CA LEU A 4 9.35 -13.36 2.31
C LEU A 4 7.88 -13.73 2.48
N LEU A 5 7.61 -15.00 2.81
CA LEU A 5 6.25 -15.56 2.92
C LEU A 5 5.42 -14.94 4.05
N ASN A 6 6.04 -14.09 4.88
CA ASN A 6 5.44 -13.53 6.09
C ASN A 6 5.41 -11.99 6.08
N GLN A 7 5.56 -11.35 4.92
CA GLN A 7 5.46 -9.89 4.83
C GLN A 7 4.23 -9.50 4.03
N ASP A 8 3.40 -8.68 4.65
CA ASP A 8 2.38 -7.93 3.94
C ASP A 8 3.06 -6.84 3.11
N ILE A 9 2.84 -6.89 1.80
CA ILE A 9 3.45 -5.96 0.85
C ILE A 9 2.36 -5.15 0.18
N PHE A 10 2.51 -3.83 0.20
CA PHE A 10 1.63 -2.89 -0.48
C PHE A 10 2.40 -2.16 -1.57
N TYR A 11 1.83 -2.13 -2.77
CA TYR A 11 2.34 -1.38 -3.92
C TYR A 11 1.35 -0.29 -4.28
N LEU A 12 1.81 0.96 -4.33
CA LEU A 12 1.04 2.07 -4.86
C LEU A 12 1.66 2.50 -6.19
N LYS A 13 0.86 2.53 -7.25
CA LYS A 13 1.32 2.85 -8.61
C LYS A 13 0.51 4.02 -9.16
N ASN A 14 1.21 5.12 -9.41
CA ASN A 14 0.69 6.25 -10.18
C ASN A 14 1.26 6.12 -11.59
N ASN A 15 0.47 5.58 -12.50
CA ASN A 15 0.90 5.40 -13.88
C ASN A 15 0.89 6.76 -14.61
N MET A 16 1.77 6.92 -15.60
CA MET A 16 1.78 8.11 -16.46
C MET A 16 0.78 7.99 -17.61
N GLU A 17 0.36 6.77 -17.93
CA GLU A 17 -0.44 6.47 -19.12
C GLU A 17 -1.92 6.27 -18.80
N ASP A 18 -2.27 6.00 -17.54
CA ASP A 18 -3.64 5.95 -17.07
C ASP A 18 -3.93 7.04 -16.05
N ARG A 19 -5.21 7.42 -15.95
CA ARG A 19 -5.68 8.50 -15.07
C ARG A 19 -6.12 7.96 -13.72
N ASP A 20 -5.46 6.90 -13.25
CA ASP A 20 -5.88 6.14 -12.09
C ASP A 20 -4.70 5.86 -11.15
N LEU A 21 -4.98 5.85 -9.86
CA LEU A 21 -4.06 5.43 -8.83
C LEU A 21 -4.40 4.00 -8.48
N HIS A 22 -3.45 3.09 -8.67
CA HIS A 22 -3.65 1.67 -8.40
C HIS A 22 -2.96 1.28 -7.10
N GLY A 23 -3.70 0.58 -6.25
CA GLY A 23 -3.20 -0.06 -5.04
C GLY A 23 -3.24 -1.56 -5.22
N ASP A 24 -2.08 -2.20 -5.20
CA ASP A 24 -1.98 -3.66 -5.17
C ASP A 24 -1.46 -4.08 -3.78
N SER A 25 -1.96 -5.19 -3.25
CA SER A 25 -1.43 -5.77 -2.02
C SER A 25 -1.19 -7.27 -2.13
N PHE A 26 -0.27 -7.76 -1.30
CA PHE A 26 -0.08 -9.17 -1.00
C PHE A 26 -0.17 -9.31 0.51
N MET A 27 -1.26 -9.87 1.01
CA MET A 27 -1.52 -10.08 2.45
C MET A 27 -1.93 -11.53 2.66
N ASP A 28 -1.36 -12.20 3.67
CA ASP A 28 -1.68 -13.60 4.01
C ASP A 28 -1.63 -14.57 2.81
N GLY A 29 -0.68 -14.36 1.90
CA GLY A 29 -0.56 -15.19 0.69
C GLY A 29 -1.55 -14.85 -0.42
N GLN A 30 -2.47 -13.91 -0.21
CA GLN A 30 -3.50 -13.48 -1.17
C GLN A 30 -3.12 -12.17 -1.85
N ARG A 31 -3.44 -12.05 -3.14
CA ARG A 31 -3.24 -10.83 -3.94
C ARG A 31 -4.55 -10.06 -4.06
N SER A 32 -4.51 -8.76 -3.87
CA SER A 32 -5.61 -7.84 -4.18
C SER A 32 -5.13 -6.72 -5.10
N ARG A 33 -6.00 -6.28 -6.00
CA ARG A 33 -5.78 -5.13 -6.89
C ARG A 33 -6.99 -4.22 -6.82
N GLN A 34 -6.76 -2.93 -6.59
CA GLN A 34 -7.83 -1.96 -6.39
C GLN A 34 -7.52 -0.63 -7.08
N LEU A 35 -8.57 -0.01 -7.61
CA LEU A 35 -8.58 1.40 -7.98
C LEU A 35 -8.70 2.24 -6.71
N VAL A 36 -7.68 3.01 -6.38
CA VAL A 36 -7.64 3.82 -5.15
C VAL A 36 -8.30 5.18 -5.38
N ALA A 37 -7.97 5.83 -6.50
CA ALA A 37 -8.50 7.15 -6.84
C ALA A 37 -8.24 7.48 -8.32
N PRO A 38 -9.01 8.39 -8.93
CA PRO A 38 -8.60 9.02 -10.18
C PRO A 38 -7.39 9.94 -9.95
N THR A 39 -6.56 10.08 -10.97
CA THR A 39 -5.40 10.97 -11.04
C THR A 39 -5.42 11.78 -12.33
N ASP A 40 -4.57 12.80 -12.39
CA ASP A 40 -4.40 13.58 -13.61
C ASP A 40 -3.52 12.90 -14.67
N GLY A 41 -3.05 11.66 -14.44
CA GLY A 41 -2.34 10.85 -15.44
C GLY A 41 -1.08 11.51 -16.01
N ARG A 42 -0.21 12.04 -15.14
CA ARG A 42 0.99 12.80 -15.57
C ARG A 42 2.24 12.50 -14.75
N GLY A 43 2.26 11.39 -13.99
CA GLY A 43 3.41 11.04 -13.15
C GLY A 43 3.80 12.12 -12.14
N ARG A 44 2.87 12.98 -11.73
CA ARG A 44 3.15 14.01 -10.73
C ARG A 44 3.50 13.32 -9.41
N TRP A 45 4.66 13.67 -8.87
CA TRP A 45 5.11 13.20 -7.56
C TRP A 45 4.12 13.67 -6.50
N PHE A 46 3.70 12.77 -5.63
CA PHE A 46 2.92 13.12 -4.46
C PHE A 46 3.82 13.10 -3.22
N LYS A 47 3.47 13.93 -2.24
CA LYS A 47 4.15 13.96 -0.95
C LYS A 47 3.35 13.14 0.05
N TRP A 48 3.97 12.13 0.64
CA TRP A 48 3.40 11.44 1.79
C TRP A 48 3.21 12.43 2.93
N LYS A 49 1.98 12.56 3.41
CA LYS A 49 1.61 13.35 4.59
C LYS A 49 1.36 12.47 5.81
N LEU A 50 1.89 11.23 5.80
CA LEU A 50 1.81 10.35 6.95
C LEU A 50 2.63 11.00 8.07
N GLU A 51 1.94 11.68 8.98
CA GLU A 51 2.47 11.92 10.31
C GLU A 51 2.64 10.53 10.94
N ALA A 52 3.75 10.29 11.63
CA ALA A 52 4.01 9.01 12.29
C ALA A 52 2.84 8.73 13.25
N GLY A 53 1.86 7.96 12.79
CA GLY A 53 0.71 7.55 13.57
C GLY A 53 1.25 6.76 14.74
N ARG A 54 0.92 7.20 15.95
CA ARG A 54 1.22 6.48 17.19
C ARG A 54 0.91 4.99 16.99
N GLU A 55 1.92 4.15 17.21
CA GLU A 55 1.72 2.73 17.41
C GLU A 55 0.71 2.56 18.55
N THR A 56 -0.52 2.14 18.24
CA THR A 56 -1.39 1.61 19.29
C THR A 56 -0.82 0.24 19.61
N ASN A 57 -0.07 0.15 20.71
CA ASN A 57 0.30 -1.12 21.34
C ASN A 57 -0.97 -1.90 21.64
N GLY A 58 -1.38 -2.75 20.69
CA GLY A 58 -2.54 -3.63 20.76
C GLY A 58 -2.12 -5.10 20.81
N TYR A 59 -1.03 -5.41 21.53
CA TYR A 59 -0.75 -6.77 21.99
C TYR A 59 -0.73 -6.74 23.52
N GLN A 60 -1.86 -7.04 24.13
CA GLN A 60 -1.89 -7.58 25.49
C GLN A 60 -1.72 -9.09 25.35
N GLY A 61 -0.53 -9.59 25.72
CA GLY A 61 -0.35 -11.01 25.96
C GLY A 61 -1.27 -11.45 27.10
N GLU A 62 -1.84 -12.64 26.94
CA GLU A 62 -2.62 -13.35 27.94
C GLU A 62 -1.72 -13.70 29.14
N GLU A 63 -2.18 -13.40 30.36
CA GLU A 63 -1.85 -14.15 31.59
C GLU A 63 -3.04 -15.02 31.97
#